data_AF-A0A5U9I8N1-F1
#
_entry.id   AF-A0A5U9I8N1-F1
#
_cell.length_a   1.000
_cell.length_b   1.000
_cell.length_c   1.000
_cell.angle_alpha   90.00
_cell.angle_beta   90.00
_cell.angle_gamma   90.00
#
_symmetry.space_group_name_H-M   'P 1'
#
loop_
_entity.id
_entity.type
_entity.pdbx_description
1 polymer ?
#
loop_
_entity_poly.entity_id
_entity_poly.type
_entity_poly.pdbx_seq_one_letter_code
_entity_poly.pdbx_strand_id
1 'polypeptide(L)'
;LLTGLARPDGGEVYWQGEPLRRVRDSFHSGLLWIGHQPGIKTRLTARENLHFFHPGDGARLPEALAQAGLAGFEDVPVARLSAGQQRRVALARLWLTRAALWVLDEPFTAIDVNGVARLTRRMAAHTAQGGMVILTTHQPLPGAADTVRRLALTGGGAGL
;
A
#
# COMPACT_ATOMS: atom_id res chain seq x y z
N LEU A 1 -0.94 -10.89 10.17
CA LEU A 1 -1.83 -10.61 11.33
C LEU A 1 -2.68 -9.37 11.11
N LEU A 2 -2.08 -8.16 11.01
CA LEU A 2 -2.84 -6.90 10.90
C LEU A 2 -3.76 -6.79 9.67
N THR A 3 -3.48 -7.53 8.59
CA THR A 3 -4.30 -7.57 7.37
C THR A 3 -5.45 -8.59 7.44
N GLY A 4 -5.57 -9.32 8.56
CA GLY A 4 -6.60 -10.36 8.73
C GLY A 4 -6.37 -11.64 7.93
N LEU A 5 -5.19 -11.83 7.33
CA LEU A 5 -4.83 -13.04 6.55
C LEU A 5 -4.42 -14.25 7.42
N ALA A 6 -4.08 -14.01 8.69
CA ALA A 6 -3.71 -15.04 9.64
C ALA A 6 -4.32 -14.72 11.02
N ARG A 7 -4.60 -15.75 11.82
CA ARG A 7 -5.08 -15.60 13.19
C ARG A 7 -3.88 -15.42 14.13
N PRO A 8 -3.94 -14.52 15.11
CA PRO A 8 -2.90 -14.42 16.13
C PRO A 8 -2.98 -15.63 17.07
N ASP A 9 -1.82 -16.11 17.54
CA ASP A 9 -1.74 -17.18 18.55
C ASP A 9 -2.19 -16.69 19.94
N GLY A 10 -2.13 -15.38 20.17
CA GLY A 10 -2.64 -14.71 21.37
C GLY A 10 -2.94 -13.23 21.12
N GLY A 11 -3.85 -12.65 21.93
CA GLY A 11 -4.32 -11.27 21.78
C GLY A 11 -5.44 -11.11 20.75
N GLU A 12 -5.89 -9.86 20.56
CA GLU A 12 -7.02 -9.53 19.70
C GLU A 12 -6.72 -8.31 18.82
N VAL A 13 -7.29 -8.30 17.62
CA VAL A 13 -7.26 -7.17 16.71
C VAL A 13 -8.66 -6.60 16.62
N TYR A 14 -8.77 -5.28 16.75
CA TYR A 14 -10.03 -4.55 16.71
C TYR A 14 -10.07 -3.59 15.51
N TRP A 15 -11.24 -3.45 14.91
CA TRP A 15 -11.53 -2.46 13.88
C TRP A 15 -12.74 -1.64 14.32
N GLN A 16 -12.54 -0.33 14.51
CA GLN A 16 -13.60 0.59 14.97
C GLN A 16 -14.31 0.14 16.25
N GLY A 17 -13.54 -0.42 17.20
CA GLY A 17 -14.07 -0.91 18.49
C GLY A 17 -14.62 -2.34 18.46
N GLU A 18 -14.77 -2.96 17.28
CA GLU A 18 -15.27 -4.33 17.15
C GLU A 18 -14.14 -5.35 16.91
N PRO A 19 -14.19 -6.56 17.50
CA PRO A 19 -13.24 -7.61 17.22
C PRO A 19 -13.22 -7.95 15.73
N LEU A 20 -12.04 -7.94 15.10
CA LEU A 20 -11.85 -8.13 13.66
C LEU A 20 -12.56 -9.39 13.12
N ARG A 21 -12.62 -10.46 13.91
CA ARG A 21 -13.32 -11.71 13.57
C ARG A 21 -14.81 -11.53 13.26
N ARG A 22 -15.46 -10.49 13.78
CA ARG A 22 -16.88 -10.17 13.58
C ARG A 22 -17.13 -9.24 12.41
N VAL A 23 -16.13 -8.45 12.02
CA VAL A 23 -16.25 -7.33 11.07
C VAL A 23 -15.27 -7.44 9.90
N ARG A 24 -14.96 -8.67 9.46
CA ARG A 24 -13.94 -8.93 8.43
C ARG A 24 -14.26 -8.21 7.11
N ASP A 25 -15.51 -8.28 6.66
CA ASP A 25 -15.90 -7.70 5.36
C ASP A 25 -15.77 -6.18 5.36
N SER A 26 -16.29 -5.50 6.38
CA SER A 26 -16.14 -4.04 6.52
C SER A 26 -14.69 -3.64 6.69
N PHE A 27 -13.89 -4.41 7.44
CA PHE A 27 -12.46 -4.17 7.57
C PHE A 27 -11.74 -4.29 6.23
N HIS A 28 -11.98 -5.37 5.47
CA HIS A 28 -11.34 -5.59 4.16
C HIS A 28 -11.80 -4.59 3.11
N SER A 29 -13.05 -4.11 3.17
CA SER A 29 -13.53 -3.01 2.33
C SER A 29 -12.80 -1.68 2.59
N GLY A 30 -12.36 -1.48 3.84
CA GLY A 30 -11.60 -0.31 4.28
C GLY A 30 -10.08 -0.47 4.19
N LEU A 31 -9.57 -1.59 3.67
CA LEU A 31 -8.14 -1.92 3.64
C LEU A 31 -7.59 -1.90 2.20
N LEU A 32 -6.49 -1.19 2.01
CA LEU A 32 -5.56 -1.44 0.91
C LEU A 32 -4.30 -2.09 1.47
N TRP A 33 -3.98 -3.29 0.99
CA TRP A 33 -2.74 -3.98 1.33
C TRP A 33 -1.87 -4.17 0.08
N ILE A 34 -0.60 -3.77 0.19
CA ILE A 34 0.45 -4.01 -0.80
C ILE A 34 1.62 -4.66 -0.05
N GLY A 35 1.72 -5.99 -0.16
CA GLY A 35 2.79 -6.77 0.46
C GLY A 35 4.07 -6.80 -0.37
N HIS A 36 5.06 -7.58 0.11
CA HIS A 36 6.28 -7.88 -0.63
C HIS A 36 6.02 -8.28 -2.09
N GLN A 37 5.07 -9.20 -2.30
CA GLN A 37 4.53 -9.48 -3.63
C GLN A 37 3.37 -8.52 -3.94
N PRO A 38 3.50 -7.67 -4.97
CA PRO A 38 2.59 -6.54 -5.17
C PRO A 38 1.22 -6.90 -5.77
N GLY A 39 0.94 -8.19 -6.02
CA GLY A 39 -0.35 -8.64 -6.55
C GLY A 39 -0.63 -8.22 -7.99
N ILE A 40 0.42 -8.06 -8.80
CA ILE A 40 0.33 -7.65 -10.21
C ILE A 40 0.20 -8.86 -11.14
N LYS A 41 -0.58 -8.70 -12.21
CA LYS A 41 -0.71 -9.67 -13.29
C LYS A 41 0.26 -9.28 -14.40
N THR A 42 1.35 -10.05 -14.54
CA THR A 42 2.45 -9.76 -15.46
C THR A 42 2.06 -9.76 -16.94
N ARG A 43 1.03 -10.52 -17.32
CA ARG A 43 0.51 -10.57 -18.70
C ARG A 43 -0.34 -9.36 -19.08
N LEU A 44 -0.83 -8.61 -18.10
CA LEU A 44 -1.65 -7.42 -18.32
C LEU A 44 -0.77 -6.16 -18.40
N THR A 45 -1.28 -5.12 -19.03
CA THR A 45 -0.65 -3.79 -19.02
C THR A 45 -0.74 -3.12 -17.65
N ALA A 46 0.01 -2.04 -17.45
CA ALA A 46 -0.09 -1.24 -16.22
C ALA A 46 -1.52 -0.70 -16.01
N ARG A 47 -2.14 -0.21 -17.07
CA ARG A 47 -3.54 0.28 -17.08
C ARG A 47 -4.54 -0.83 -16.77
N GLU A 48 -4.40 -2.00 -17.40
CA GLU A 48 -5.28 -3.15 -17.15
C GLU A 48 -5.17 -3.68 -15.71
N ASN A 49 -3.96 -3.68 -15.14
CA ASN A 49 -3.76 -4.02 -13.74
C ASN A 49 -4.54 -3.09 -12.81
N LEU A 50 -4.51 -1.78 -13.05
CA LEU A 50 -5.28 -0.84 -12.23
C LEU A 50 -6.78 -0.97 -12.47
N HIS A 51 -7.20 -1.13 -13.72
CA HIS A 51 -8.60 -1.32 -14.07
C HIS A 51 -9.20 -2.54 -13.38
N PHE A 52 -8.44 -3.65 -13.27
CA PHE A 52 -8.89 -4.84 -12.56
C PHE A 52 -9.30 -4.56 -11.10
N PHE A 53 -8.56 -3.70 -10.39
CA PHE A 53 -8.86 -3.35 -8.99
C PHE A 53 -9.81 -2.14 -8.88
N HIS A 54 -9.88 -1.31 -9.91
CA HIS A 54 -10.62 -0.05 -9.93
C HIS A 54 -11.42 0.10 -11.24
N PRO A 55 -12.40 -0.79 -11.50
CA PRO A 55 -13.10 -0.83 -12.78
C PRO A 55 -13.89 0.46 -13.07
N GLY A 56 -14.33 1.18 -12.03
CA GLY A 56 -15.06 2.44 -12.16
C GLY A 56 -14.20 3.70 -12.29
N ASP A 57 -12.87 3.60 -12.18
CA ASP A 57 -11.96 4.75 -12.17
C ASP A 57 -11.22 4.96 -13.51
N GLY A 58 -11.78 4.48 -14.62
CA GLY A 58 -11.15 4.48 -15.95
C GLY A 58 -10.48 5.81 -16.35
N ALA A 59 -11.17 6.94 -16.12
CA ALA A 59 -10.67 8.28 -16.42
C ALA A 59 -9.49 8.72 -15.53
N ARG A 60 -9.35 8.12 -14.34
CA ARG A 60 -8.32 8.46 -13.34
C ARG A 60 -7.07 7.58 -13.44
N LEU A 61 -7.14 6.47 -14.19
CA LEU A 61 -6.03 5.52 -14.31
C LEU A 61 -4.75 6.16 -14.88
N PRO A 62 -4.81 6.97 -15.96
CA PRO A 62 -3.60 7.59 -16.51
C PRO A 62 -2.91 8.52 -15.50
N GLU A 63 -3.68 9.34 -14.79
CA GLU A 63 -3.15 10.24 -13.77
C GLU A 63 -2.53 9.45 -12.60
N ALA A 64 -3.19 8.40 -12.12
CA ALA A 64 -2.65 7.56 -11.06
C ALA A 64 -1.31 6.89 -11.44
N LEU A 65 -1.18 6.42 -12.69
CA LEU A 65 0.07 5.89 -13.23
C LEU A 65 1.14 6.99 -13.35
N ALA A 66 0.79 8.17 -13.85
CA ALA A 66 1.71 9.29 -13.95
C ALA A 66 2.25 9.71 -12.56
N GLN A 67 1.38 9.79 -11.54
CA GLN A 67 1.79 10.08 -10.16
C GLN A 67 2.75 9.01 -9.59
N ALA A 68 2.54 7.75 -9.96
CA ALA A 68 3.44 6.65 -9.65
C ALA A 68 4.71 6.63 -10.52
N GLY A 69 4.93 7.61 -11.41
CA GLY A 69 6.12 7.69 -12.27
C GLY A 69 6.10 6.69 -13.43
N LEU A 70 4.91 6.38 -13.96
CA LEU A 70 4.68 5.44 -15.06
C LEU A 70 4.00 6.11 -16.27
N ALA A 71 4.09 7.44 -16.39
CA ALA A 71 3.66 8.15 -17.59
C ALA A 71 4.40 7.58 -18.82
N GLY A 72 3.65 7.23 -19.87
CA GLY A 72 4.17 6.60 -21.09
C GLY A 72 4.35 5.07 -21.01
N PHE A 73 4.02 4.43 -19.88
CA PHE A 73 4.08 2.98 -19.70
C PHE A 73 2.69 2.34 -19.50
N GLU A 74 1.61 3.08 -19.73
CA GLU A 74 0.23 2.71 -19.43
C GLU A 74 -0.18 1.41 -20.14
N ASP A 75 0.21 1.29 -21.41
CA ASP A 75 -0.14 0.17 -22.29
C ASP A 75 1.00 -0.85 -22.45
N VAL A 76 2.05 -0.73 -21.63
CA VAL A 76 3.17 -1.68 -21.63
C VAL A 76 2.80 -2.89 -20.75
N PRO A 77 2.88 -4.13 -21.27
CA PRO A 77 2.71 -5.33 -20.45
C PRO A 77 3.69 -5.33 -19.28
N VAL A 78 3.18 -5.61 -18.07
CA VAL A 78 3.95 -5.53 -16.82
C VAL A 78 5.18 -6.44 -16.84
N ALA A 79 5.14 -7.57 -17.56
CA ALA A 79 6.28 -8.46 -17.76
C ALA A 79 7.51 -7.79 -18.42
N ARG A 80 7.32 -6.67 -19.15
CA ARG A 80 8.42 -5.91 -19.78
C ARG A 80 8.94 -4.76 -18.94
N LEU A 81 8.29 -4.49 -17.80
CA LEU A 81 8.68 -3.43 -16.87
C LEU A 81 9.79 -3.93 -15.94
N SER A 82 10.67 -3.03 -15.53
CA SER A 82 11.65 -3.31 -14.47
C SER A 82 10.95 -3.63 -13.15
N ALA A 83 11.61 -4.35 -12.23
CA ALA A 83 11.05 -4.69 -10.93
C ALA A 83 10.54 -3.44 -10.15
N GLY A 84 11.26 -2.31 -10.24
CA GLY A 84 10.83 -1.04 -9.66
C GLY A 84 9.56 -0.48 -10.32
N GLN A 85 9.48 -0.52 -11.66
CA GLN A 85 8.27 -0.10 -12.37
C GLN A 85 7.08 -1.00 -12.05
N GLN A 86 7.27 -2.32 -12.00
CA GLN A 86 6.26 -3.30 -11.60
C GLN A 86 5.71 -3.00 -10.20
N ARG A 87 6.59 -2.66 -9.25
CA ARG A 87 6.19 -2.23 -7.91
C ARG A 87 5.38 -0.93 -7.94
N ARG A 88 5.79 0.04 -8.77
CA ARG A 88 5.06 1.30 -8.95
C ARG A 88 3.67 1.10 -9.56
N VAL A 89 3.45 0.07 -10.38
CA VAL A 89 2.11 -0.29 -10.89
C VAL A 89 1.17 -0.62 -9.73
N ALA A 90 1.61 -1.41 -8.76
CA ALA A 90 0.78 -1.69 -7.58
C ALA A 90 0.59 -0.47 -6.68
N LEU A 91 1.63 0.34 -6.49
CA LEU A 91 1.55 1.57 -5.69
C LEU A 91 0.64 2.63 -6.31
N ALA A 92 0.43 2.63 -7.63
CA ALA A 92 -0.49 3.55 -8.29
C ALA A 92 -1.94 3.45 -7.73
N ARG A 93 -2.31 2.32 -7.12
CA ARG A 93 -3.59 2.13 -6.42
C ARG A 93 -3.80 3.11 -5.26
N LEU A 94 -2.73 3.68 -4.69
CA LEU A 94 -2.81 4.66 -3.60
C LEU A 94 -3.48 5.99 -4.01
N TRP A 95 -3.48 6.31 -5.31
CA TRP A 95 -4.18 7.47 -5.86
C TRP A 95 -5.63 7.20 -6.23
N LEU A 96 -6.02 5.93 -6.29
CA LEU A 96 -7.37 5.51 -6.70
C LEU A 96 -8.24 5.09 -5.52
N THR A 97 -7.65 4.39 -4.56
CA THR A 97 -8.36 3.79 -3.43
C THR A 97 -9.07 4.80 -2.54
N ARG A 98 -10.20 4.37 -1.96
CA ARG A 98 -10.92 5.05 -0.87
C ARG A 98 -10.72 4.36 0.49
N ALA A 99 -9.87 3.32 0.54
CA ALA A 99 -9.59 2.58 1.76
C ALA A 99 -9.00 3.49 2.84
N ALA A 100 -9.59 3.46 4.03
CA ALA A 100 -9.15 4.25 5.18
C ALA A 100 -7.80 3.77 5.72
N LEU A 101 -7.54 2.45 5.70
CA LEU A 101 -6.29 1.85 6.18
C LEU A 101 -5.44 1.39 5.00
N TRP A 102 -4.19 1.85 4.94
CA TRP A 102 -3.18 1.33 4.03
C TRP A 102 -2.13 0.54 4.81
N VAL A 103 -1.86 -0.69 4.38
CA VAL A 103 -0.78 -1.52 4.91
C VAL A 103 0.22 -1.76 3.79
N LEU A 104 1.42 -1.21 3.93
CA LEU A 104 2.42 -1.17 2.87
C LEU A 104 3.72 -1.82 3.33
N ASP A 105 4.14 -2.88 2.65
CA ASP A 105 5.36 -3.60 3.00
C ASP A 105 6.53 -3.08 2.17
N GLU A 106 7.51 -2.40 2.78
CA GLU A 106 8.72 -1.86 2.13
C GLU A 106 8.45 -0.92 0.93
N PRO A 107 7.50 0.03 1.00
CA PRO A 107 6.97 0.66 -0.22
C PRO A 107 7.97 1.51 -1.00
N PHE A 108 9.14 1.84 -0.43
CA PHE A 108 10.19 2.63 -1.08
C PHE A 108 11.24 1.81 -1.85
N THR A 109 11.20 0.48 -1.79
CA THR A 109 12.19 -0.36 -2.47
C THR A 109 12.18 -0.10 -3.99
N ALA A 110 13.36 0.11 -4.57
CA ALA A 110 13.54 0.35 -6.01
C ALA A 110 12.77 1.57 -6.56
N ILE A 111 12.54 2.59 -5.73
CA ILE A 111 11.98 3.89 -6.12
C ILE A 111 13.06 4.96 -5.97
N ASP A 112 13.17 5.86 -6.96
CA ASP A 112 14.07 7.01 -6.91
C ASP A 112 13.63 8.07 -5.88
N VAL A 113 14.51 9.01 -5.56
CA VAL A 113 14.28 10.07 -4.56
C VAL A 113 13.01 10.88 -4.83
N ASN A 114 12.72 11.18 -6.10
CA ASN A 114 11.52 11.94 -6.47
C ASN A 114 10.25 11.11 -6.25
N GLY A 115 10.29 9.82 -6.55
CA GLY A 115 9.19 8.88 -6.29
C GLY A 115 8.95 8.68 -4.80
N VAL A 116 10.01 8.58 -3.98
CA VAL A 116 9.90 8.55 -2.51
C VAL A 116 9.20 9.79 -2.01
N ALA A 117 9.62 10.99 -2.46
CA ALA A 117 8.99 12.24 -2.06
C ALA A 117 7.50 12.32 -2.46
N ARG A 118 7.13 11.87 -3.67
CA ARG A 118 5.73 11.80 -4.10
C ARG A 118 4.90 10.86 -3.24
N LEU A 119 5.44 9.66 -2.95
CA LEU A 119 4.76 8.65 -2.16
C LEU A 119 4.57 9.12 -0.71
N THR A 120 5.59 9.72 -0.11
CA THR A 120 5.50 10.30 1.24
C THR A 120 4.46 11.40 1.31
N ARG A 121 4.42 12.32 0.33
CA ARG A 121 3.36 13.34 0.26
C ARG A 121 1.97 12.71 0.11
N ARG A 122 1.84 11.65 -0.68
CA ARG A 122 0.55 10.96 -0.86
C ARG A 122 0.06 10.33 0.45
N MET A 123 0.96 9.70 1.21
CA MET A 123 0.64 9.13 2.52
C MET A 123 0.30 10.21 3.54
N ALA A 124 1.03 11.32 3.57
CA ALA A 124 0.72 12.46 4.45
C ALA A 124 -0.65 13.08 4.13
N ALA A 125 -1.00 13.21 2.85
CA ALA A 125 -2.32 13.69 2.44
C ALA A 125 -3.44 12.73 2.86
N HIS A 126 -3.19 11.41 2.80
CA HIS A 126 -4.14 10.40 3.27
C HIS A 126 -4.39 10.50 4.77
N THR A 127 -3.35 10.64 5.58
CA THR A 127 -3.49 10.77 7.04
C THR A 127 -4.12 12.10 7.46
N ALA A 128 -3.80 13.19 6.76
CA ALA A 128 -4.45 14.49 6.97
C ALA A 128 -5.98 14.47 6.71
N GLN A 129 -6.46 13.51 5.92
CA GLN A 129 -7.88 13.31 5.61
C GLN A 129 -8.56 12.29 6.56
N GLY A 130 -7.90 11.90 7.66
CA GLY A 130 -8.42 10.92 8.63
C GLY A 130 -8.10 9.46 8.29
N GLY A 131 -7.28 9.22 7.26
CA GLY A 131 -6.77 7.90 6.92
C GLY A 131 -5.65 7.42 7.85
N MET A 132 -5.31 6.14 7.73
CA MET A 132 -4.22 5.49 8.46
C MET A 132 -3.27 4.80 7.48
N VAL A 133 -1.97 4.89 7.78
CA VAL A 133 -0.93 4.15 7.06
C VAL A 133 -0.09 3.38 8.06
N ILE A 134 0.03 2.08 7.84
CA ILE A 134 0.97 1.20 8.51
C ILE A 134 1.96 0.75 7.46
N LEU A 135 3.25 0.95 7.69
CA LEU A 135 4.27 0.53 6.76
C LEU A 135 5.49 -0.07 7.44
N THR A 136 6.14 -1.01 6.75
CA THR A 136 7.47 -1.52 7.10
C THR A 136 8.49 -0.82 6.22
N THR A 137 9.63 -0.43 6.80
CA THR A 137 10.75 0.10 6.00
C THR A 137 12.04 0.09 6.81
N HIS A 138 13.16 -0.15 6.12
CA HIS A 138 14.51 0.12 6.65
C HIS A 138 15.04 1.51 6.27
N GLN A 139 14.28 2.27 5.47
CA GLN A 139 14.68 3.59 5.00
C GLN A 139 14.11 4.69 5.90
N PRO A 140 14.82 5.82 6.07
CA PRO A 140 14.25 6.98 6.75
C PRO A 140 13.00 7.49 6.01
N LEU A 141 11.99 7.93 6.76
CA LEU A 141 10.81 8.61 6.23
C LEU A 141 11.05 10.13 6.29
N PRO A 142 11.41 10.80 5.17
CA PRO A 142 11.74 12.22 5.19
C PRO A 142 10.49 13.04 5.50
N GLY A 143 10.59 13.98 6.45
CA GLY A 143 9.49 14.91 6.77
C GLY A 143 8.31 14.31 7.53
N ALA A 144 8.42 13.06 8.03
CA ALA A 144 7.39 12.42 8.83
C ALA A 144 7.86 12.01 10.24
N ALA A 145 9.04 12.51 10.67
CA ALA A 145 9.63 12.14 11.95
C ALA A 145 8.70 12.42 13.14
N ASP A 146 8.00 13.55 13.11
CA ASP A 146 7.14 14.01 14.22
C ASP A 146 5.70 13.51 14.12
N THR A 147 5.31 12.91 12.99
CA THR A 147 3.94 12.42 12.73
C THR A 147 3.84 10.90 12.69
N VAL A 148 4.97 10.20 12.79
CA VAL A 148 5.04 8.74 12.70
C VAL A 148 5.34 8.15 14.07
N ARG A 149 4.43 7.31 14.55
CA ARG A 149 4.71 6.42 15.68
C ARG A 149 5.54 5.23 15.18
N ARG A 150 6.80 5.15 15.63
CA ARG A 150 7.67 4.01 15.33
C ARG A 150 7.44 2.89 16.35
N LEU A 151 7.27 1.68 15.84
CA LEU A 151 7.16 0.47 16.65
C LEU A 151 8.34 -0.43 16.32
N ALA A 152 9.22 -0.67 17.29
CA ALA A 152 10.26 -1.67 17.16
C ALA A 152 9.66 -3.03 17.48
N LEU A 153 9.65 -3.92 16.50
CA LEU A 153 9.28 -5.32 16.71
C LEU A 153 10.52 -6.03 17.24
N THR A 154 10.69 -6.02 18.56
CA THR A 154 11.66 -6.90 19.22
C THR A 154 11.12 -8.33 19.11
N GLY A 155 11.96 -9.28 18.68
CA GLY A 155 11.62 -10.70 18.71
C GLY A 155 11.07 -11.05 20.10
N GLY A 156 9.94 -11.77 20.13
CA GLY A 156 9.27 -12.13 21.38
C GLY A 156 10.27 -12.73 22.36
N GLY A 157 10.34 -12.16 23.56
CA GLY A 157 10.99 -12.83 24.67
C GLY A 157 10.27 -14.16 24.92
N ALA A 158 11.01 -15.25 24.79
CA ALA A 158 10.78 -16.48 25.52
C ALA A 158 12.08 -16.69 26.32
N GLY A 159 12.12 -16.60 27.64
CA GLY A 159 11.03 -16.87 28.56
C GLY A 159 10.79 -18.38 28.67
N LEU A 160 11.87 -19.14 28.89
CA LEU A 160 11.96 -20.27 29.81
C LEU A 160 13.38 -20.27 30.41
#